data_AF-A0A2H0QK29-F1
#
_entry.id   AF-A0A2H0QK29-F1
#
_cell.length_a   1.000
_cell.length_b   1.000
_cell.length_c   1.000
_cell.angle_alpha   90.00
_cell.angle_beta   90.00
_cell.angle_gamma   90.00
#
_symmetry.space_group_name_H-M   'P 1'
#
loop_
_entity.id
_entity.type
_entity.pdbx_description
1 polymer ?
#
loop_
_entity_poly.entity_id
_entity_poly.type
_entity_poly.pdbx_seq_one_letter_code
_entity_poly.pdbx_strand_id
1 'polypeptide(L)'
;MKISYEKIESLLTKEDIEGLIGLGAPQDEYENEAKKIYEAILELPDSDNNIKVSRIIMDIWKQSFNLSKEELKQRLPFIERLTKSLLIEP
;
A
#
# COMPACT_ATOMS: atom_id res chain seq x y z
N MET A 1 -5.82 14.80 7.23
CA MET A 1 -6.51 13.68 6.55
C MET A 1 -6.25 12.43 7.38
N LYS A 2 -7.28 11.71 7.83
CA LYS A 2 -7.06 10.59 8.77
C LYS A 2 -7.15 9.25 8.06
N ILE A 3 -6.05 8.81 7.46
CA ILE A 3 -5.92 7.44 6.96
C ILE A 3 -5.87 6.51 8.17
N SER A 4 -6.74 5.50 8.22
CA SER A 4 -6.73 4.48 9.28
C SER A 4 -6.00 3.21 8.82
N TYR A 5 -5.51 2.44 9.77
CA TYR A 5 -4.88 1.15 9.53
C TYR A 5 -5.83 0.19 8.78
N GLU A 6 -7.08 0.12 9.23
CA GLU A 6 -8.11 -0.77 8.68
C GLU A 6 -8.44 -0.42 7.23
N LYS A 7 -8.40 0.87 6.87
CA LYS A 7 -8.57 1.30 5.47
C LYS A 7 -7.42 0.81 4.59
N ILE A 8 -6.17 0.87 5.09
CA ILE A 8 -5.00 0.39 4.35
C ILE A 8 -5.08 -1.13 4.16
N GLU A 9 -5.26 -1.87 5.26
CA GLU A 9 -5.37 -3.33 5.24
C GLU A 9 -6.48 -3.79 4.29
N SER A 10 -7.68 -3.22 4.43
CA SER A 10 -8.82 -3.55 3.57
C SER A 10 -8.54 -3.32 2.09
N LEU A 11 -7.84 -2.24 1.74
CA LEU A 11 -7.51 -1.94 0.34
C LEU A 11 -6.43 -2.88 -0.20
N LEU A 12 -5.42 -3.25 0.60
CA LEU A 12 -4.39 -4.20 0.20
C LEU A 12 -4.97 -5.60 -0.02
N THR A 13 -5.76 -6.10 0.93
CA THR A 13 -6.44 -7.40 0.84
C THR A 13 -7.39 -7.45 -0.35
N LYS A 14 -8.13 -6.35 -0.62
CA LYS A 14 -9.06 -6.29 -1.75
C LYS A 14 -8.37 -6.33 -3.10
N GLU A 15 -7.25 -5.63 -3.23
CA GLU A 15 -6.57 -5.53 -4.52
C GLU A 15 -5.61 -6.69 -4.78
N ASP A 16 -5.18 -7.41 -3.73
CA ASP A 16 -4.40 -8.65 -3.80
C ASP A 16 -3.32 -8.62 -4.89
N ILE A 17 -2.39 -7.68 -4.74
CA ILE A 17 -1.48 -7.22 -5.79
C ILE A 17 -0.61 -8.35 -6.32
N GLU A 18 -0.21 -9.23 -5.41
CA GLU A 18 0.63 -10.39 -5.70
C GLU A 18 -0.20 -11.66 -5.90
N GLY A 19 -1.53 -11.59 -5.79
CA GLY A 19 -2.45 -12.70 -6.00
C GLY A 19 -2.42 -13.77 -4.90
N LEU A 20 -1.79 -13.49 -3.75
CA LEU A 20 -1.57 -14.46 -2.69
C LEU A 20 -2.88 -14.93 -2.07
N ILE A 21 -3.81 -14.01 -1.82
CA ILE A 21 -5.12 -14.35 -1.24
C ILE A 21 -5.91 -15.22 -2.22
N GLY A 22 -5.92 -14.86 -3.51
CA GLY A 22 -6.53 -15.67 -4.55
C GLY A 22 -5.93 -17.07 -4.68
N LEU A 23 -4.67 -17.24 -4.29
CA LEU A 23 -3.96 -18.53 -4.24
C LEU A 23 -4.19 -19.32 -2.94
N GLY A 24 -5.00 -18.80 -2.02
CA GLY A 24 -5.38 -19.46 -0.77
C GLY A 24 -4.57 -19.00 0.45
N ALA A 25 -3.81 -17.92 0.34
CA ALA A 25 -3.22 -17.29 1.51
C ALA A 25 -4.30 -16.73 2.46
N PRO A 26 -3.98 -16.58 3.76
CA PRO A 26 -4.87 -15.93 4.73
C PRO A 26 -5.26 -14.50 4.36
N GLN A 27 -6.37 -13.99 4.92
CA GLN A 27 -6.87 -12.62 4.63
C GLN A 27 -5.98 -11.51 5.21
N ASP A 28 -5.15 -11.85 6.19
CA ASP A 28 -4.15 -11.04 6.87
C ASP A 28 -2.75 -11.13 6.22
N GLU A 29 -2.62 -11.74 5.03
CA GLU A 29 -1.33 -11.89 4.34
C GLU A 29 -0.56 -10.56 4.18
N TYR A 30 -1.27 -9.44 4.01
CA TYR A 30 -0.68 -8.10 3.83
C TYR A 30 -0.66 -7.25 5.12
N GLU A 31 -0.87 -7.83 6.31
CA GLU A 31 -0.90 -7.12 7.61
C GLU A 31 0.41 -6.36 7.85
N ASN A 32 1.54 -6.99 7.52
CA ASN A 32 2.86 -6.41 7.70
C ASN A 32 3.07 -5.16 6.83
N GLU A 33 2.67 -5.21 5.57
CA GLU A 33 2.74 -4.07 4.64
C GLU A 33 1.78 -2.97 5.10
N ALA A 34 0.56 -3.33 5.51
CA ALA A 34 -0.43 -2.39 6.01
C ALA A 34 0.10 -1.61 7.21
N LYS A 35 0.72 -2.30 8.17
CA LYS A 35 1.30 -1.71 9.36
C LYS A 35 2.45 -0.75 9.03
N LYS A 36 3.40 -1.17 8.19
CA LYS A 36 4.52 -0.31 7.77
C LYS A 36 4.04 0.94 7.03
N ILE A 37 3.04 0.81 6.15
CA ILE A 37 2.46 1.94 5.42
C ILE A 37 1.79 2.89 6.41
N TYR A 38 1.00 2.36 7.35
CA TYR A 38 0.31 3.15 8.35
C TYR A 38 1.28 3.95 9.21
N GLU A 39 2.30 3.30 9.78
CA GLU A 39 3.33 3.93 10.59
C GLU A 39 4.08 5.02 9.80
N ALA A 40 4.47 4.75 8.56
CA ALA A 40 5.16 5.72 7.72
C ALA A 40 4.28 6.93 7.34
N ILE A 41 2.96 6.73 7.18
CA ILE A 41 2.01 7.82 6.91
C ILE A 41 1.80 8.68 8.16
N LEU A 42 1.77 8.09 9.35
CA LEU A 42 1.62 8.86 10.61
C LEU A 42 2.78 9.83 10.87
N GLU A 43 3.97 9.52 10.35
CA GLU A 43 5.14 10.40 10.43
C GLU A 43 5.11 11.55 9.41
N LEU A 44 4.20 11.51 8.42
CA LEU A 44 4.06 12.58 7.45
C LEU A 44 3.30 13.78 8.04
N PRO A 45 3.77 15.02 7.84
CA PRO A 45 2.97 16.20 8.14
C PRO A 45 1.68 16.24 7.31
N ASP A 46 0.59 16.75 7.89
CA ASP A 46 -0.75 16.82 7.26
C ASP A 46 -0.78 17.51 5.88
N SER A 47 0.24 18.31 5.56
CA SER A 47 0.43 18.98 4.26
C SER A 47 0.99 18.08 3.15
N ASP A 48 1.26 16.81 3.43
CA ASP A 48 1.94 15.93 2.50
C ASP A 48 1.03 15.25 1.48
N ASN A 49 1.42 15.44 0.21
CA ASN A 49 0.63 15.15 -0.97
C ASN A 49 0.79 13.69 -1.45
N ASN A 50 -0.12 13.29 -2.35
CA ASN A 50 -0.19 12.00 -3.07
C ASN A 50 1.16 11.38 -3.47
N ILE A 51 2.12 12.21 -3.91
CA ILE A 51 3.47 11.78 -4.32
C ILE A 51 4.23 11.08 -3.19
N LYS A 52 4.14 11.57 -1.94
CA LYS A 52 4.87 11.02 -0.80
C LYS A 52 4.28 9.68 -0.35
N VAL A 53 2.95 9.60 -0.27
CA VAL A 53 2.25 8.35 0.07
C VAL A 53 2.52 7.26 -0.97
N SER A 54 2.44 7.60 -2.26
CA SER A 54 2.78 6.66 -3.34
C SER A 54 4.22 6.14 -3.21
N ARG A 55 5.18 7.02 -2.92
CA ARG A 55 6.58 6.63 -2.73
C ARG A 55 6.78 5.71 -1.52
N ILE A 56 6.12 5.99 -0.39
CA ILE A 56 6.16 5.11 0.79
C ILE A 56 5.68 3.71 0.44
N ILE A 57 4.53 3.61 -0.23
CA ILE A 57 3.97 2.33 -0.65
C ILE A 57 4.94 1.60 -1.59
N MET A 58 5.52 2.29 -2.57
CA MET A 58 6.52 1.70 -3.47
C MET A 58 7.75 1.15 -2.73
N ASP A 59 8.30 1.92 -1.80
CA ASP A 59 9.51 1.54 -1.07
C ASP A 59 9.24 0.33 -0.17
N ILE A 60 8.08 0.29 0.48
CA ILE A 60 7.63 -0.86 1.29
C ILE A 60 7.42 -2.09 0.41
N TRP A 61 6.73 -1.95 -0.71
CA TRP A 61 6.45 -3.06 -1.62
C TRP A 61 7.73 -3.69 -2.16
N LYS A 62 8.66 -2.84 -2.60
CA LYS A 62 9.97 -3.26 -3.09
C LYS A 62 10.73 -4.06 -2.02
N GLN A 63 10.70 -3.62 -0.76
CA GLN A 63 11.40 -4.29 0.33
C GLN A 63 10.73 -5.61 0.71
N SER A 64 9.40 -5.64 0.83
CA SER A 64 8.66 -6.84 1.24
C SER A 64 8.78 -7.98 0.21
N PHE A 65 8.76 -7.66 -1.08
CA PHE A 65 8.80 -8.66 -2.16
C PHE A 65 10.14 -8.75 -2.88
N ASN A 66 11.17 -8.03 -2.40
CA ASN A 66 12.51 -7.95 -3.00
C ASN A 66 12.48 -7.67 -4.51
N LEU A 67 11.64 -6.73 -4.94
CA LEU A 67 11.36 -6.48 -6.35
C LEU A 67 12.51 -5.74 -7.05
N SER A 68 12.79 -6.15 -8.29
CA SER A 68 13.56 -5.37 -9.26
C SER A 68 12.81 -4.09 -9.67
N LYS A 69 13.50 -3.19 -10.39
CA LYS A 69 12.87 -1.97 -10.92
C LYS A 69 11.80 -2.32 -11.95
N GLU A 70 12.01 -3.37 -12.72
CA GLU A 70 11.13 -3.87 -13.78
C GLU A 70 9.84 -4.46 -13.18
N GLU A 71 9.96 -5.26 -12.13
CA GLU A 71 8.80 -5.81 -11.42
C GLU A 71 8.02 -4.72 -10.68
N LEU A 72 8.72 -3.78 -10.05
CA LEU A 72 8.07 -2.64 -9.39
C LEU A 72 7.27 -1.79 -10.39
N LYS A 73 7.77 -1.62 -11.63
CA LYS A 73 7.03 -0.93 -12.70
C LYS A 73 5.70 -1.60 -13.03
N GLN A 74 5.63 -2.94 -12.95
CA GLN A 74 4.38 -3.67 -13.18
C GLN A 74 3.34 -3.41 -12.09
N ARG A 75 3.77 -3.07 -10.86
CA ARG A 75 2.89 -2.74 -9.73
C ARG A 75 2.53 -1.26 -9.64
N LEU A 76 3.17 -0.38 -10.42
CA LEU A 76 2.86 1.06 -10.42
C LEU A 76 1.36 1.38 -10.62
N PRO A 77 0.64 0.77 -11.59
CA PRO A 77 -0.78 1.08 -11.77
C PRO A 77 -1.61 0.75 -10.54
N PHE A 78 -1.23 -0.30 -9.81
CA PHE A 78 -1.86 -0.65 -8.55
C PHE A 78 -1.54 0.40 -7.47
N ILE A 79 -0.26 0.73 -7.28
CA ILE A 79 0.17 1.66 -6.23
C ILE A 79 -0.48 3.03 -6.40
N GLU A 80 -0.66 3.48 -7.65
CA GLU A 80 -1.38 4.70 -7.96
C GLU A 80 -2.87 4.62 -7.57
N ARG A 81 -3.55 3.48 -7.83
CA ARG A 81 -4.95 3.29 -7.42
C ARG A 81 -5.10 3.22 -5.91
N LEU A 82 -4.22 2.49 -5.23
CA LEU A 82 -4.20 2.40 -3.77
C LEU A 82 -4.02 3.80 -3.18
N THR A 83 -3.02 4.54 -3.65
CA THR A 83 -2.74 5.90 -3.18
C THR A 83 -3.95 6.81 -3.37
N LYS A 84 -4.60 6.78 -4.56
CA LYS A 84 -5.83 7.56 -4.79
C LYS A 84 -6.94 7.16 -3.82
N SER A 85 -7.15 5.86 -3.61
CA SER A 85 -8.20 5.35 -2.73
C SER A 85 -7.97 5.68 -1.26
N LEU A 86 -6.72 5.73 -0.82
CA LEU A 86 -6.34 6.15 0.53
C LEU A 86 -6.66 7.62 0.78
N LEU A 87 -6.41 8.48 -0.21
CA LEU A 87 -6.54 9.94 -0.09
C LEU A 87 -7.95 10.47 -0.35
N ILE A 88 -8.82 9.68 -0.99
CA ILE A 88 -10.24 10.02 -1.13
C ILE A 88 -10.94 9.67 0.18
N GLU A 89 -11.46 10.69 0.87
CA GLU A 89 -12.45 10.49 1.95
C GLU A 89 -13.83 10.23 1.31
N PRO A 90 -14.65 9.32 1.87
CA PRO A 90 -16.06 9.19 1.49
C PRO A 90 -16.87 10.45 1.84
#